data_AF-A0AAW2Y377-F1
#
_entry.id   AF-A0AAW2Y377-F1
#
_cell.length_a   1.000
_cell.length_b   1.000
_cell.length_c   1.000
_cell.angle_alpha   90.00
_cell.angle_beta   90.00
_cell.angle_gamma   90.00
#
_symmetry.space_group_name_H-M   'P 1'
#
loop_
_entity.id
_entity.type
_entity.pdbx_description
1 polymer ?
#
loop_
_entity_poly.entity_id
_entity_poly.type
_entity_poly.pdbx_seq_one_letter_code
_entity_poly.pdbx_strand_id
1 'polypeptide(L)'
;MNHQYGADQDQVSVVGFDVPDSPESSYNNAYPENEDEGREPPAFPPHLQHTLLNHPTTTDPCASLQPPQNVTLNHLYIENREPPRSVVALGVTHRFRSKFVTVVLYKPVPRR
;
A
#
# COMPACT_ATOMS: atom_id res chain seq x y z
N MET A 1 18.83 -26.11 -15.37
CA MET A 1 17.60 -25.55 -15.97
C MET A 1 17.59 -24.07 -15.66
N ASN A 2 18.00 -23.25 -16.63
CA ASN A 2 18.08 -21.80 -16.50
C ASN A 2 16.70 -21.22 -16.81
N HIS A 3 16.05 -20.61 -15.82
CA HIS A 3 14.82 -19.85 -16.04
C HIS A 3 15.19 -18.42 -16.44
N GLN A 4 15.37 -18.22 -17.74
CA GLN A 4 15.45 -16.92 -18.37
C GLN A 4 14.01 -16.46 -18.64
N TYR A 5 13.41 -15.72 -17.72
CA TYR A 5 12.11 -15.07 -17.95
C TYR A 5 12.34 -13.59 -18.24
N GLY A 6 12.19 -13.25 -19.52
CA GLY A 6 11.76 -11.97 -20.10
C GLY A 6 12.16 -10.69 -19.38
N ALA A 7 13.29 -10.10 -19.79
CA ALA A 7 13.68 -8.73 -19.49
C ALA A 7 13.09 -7.72 -20.48
N ASP A 8 11.85 -7.93 -20.95
CA ASP A 8 11.13 -6.98 -21.80
C ASP A 8 9.84 -6.57 -21.10
N GLN A 9 9.98 -5.76 -20.05
CA GLN A 9 8.95 -4.77 -19.74
C GLN A 9 9.48 -3.45 -20.26
N ASP A 10 9.02 -3.03 -21.44
CA ASP A 10 9.04 -1.64 -21.88
C ASP A 10 8.23 -0.80 -20.87
N GLN A 11 8.82 -0.55 -19.70
CA GLN A 11 8.36 0.45 -18.77
C GLN A 11 8.78 1.78 -19.37
N VAL A 12 7.80 2.53 -19.86
CA VAL A 12 7.93 3.97 -20.03
C VAL A 12 8.21 4.54 -18.63
N SER A 13 9.48 4.63 -18.28
CA SER A 13 9.93 5.33 -17.09
C SER A 13 9.88 6.84 -17.39
N VAL A 14 9.22 7.58 -16.49
CA VAL A 14 9.28 9.03 -16.49
C VAL A 14 10.51 9.41 -15.69
N VAL A 15 11.45 10.12 -16.31
CA VAL A 15 12.71 10.56 -15.68
C VAL A 15 12.43 11.21 -14.33
N GLY A 16 12.97 10.64 -13.25
CA GLY A 16 12.79 11.12 -11.87
C GLY A 16 11.69 10.40 -11.07
N PHE A 17 11.00 9.43 -11.66
CA PHE A 17 10.01 8.56 -10.98
C PHE A 17 10.45 7.09 -10.97
N ASP A 18 11.73 6.81 -11.22
CA ASP A 18 12.29 5.48 -11.11
C ASP A 18 12.14 4.99 -9.66
N VAL A 19 11.65 3.76 -9.49
CA VAL A 19 11.60 3.13 -8.17
C VAL A 19 13.04 2.87 -7.75
N PRO A 20 13.53 3.45 -6.64
CA PRO A 20 14.90 3.22 -6.22
C PRO A 20 15.08 1.75 -5.87
N ASP A 21 16.20 1.18 -6.32
CA ASP A 21 16.59 -0.16 -5.91
C ASP A 21 16.72 -0.22 -4.39
N SER A 22 16.33 -1.37 -3.83
CA SER A 22 16.58 -1.63 -2.42
C SER A 22 18.09 -1.60 -2.18
N PRO A 23 18.58 -0.91 -1.14
CA PRO A 23 20.01 -0.80 -0.90
C PRO A 23 20.64 -2.19 -0.69
N GLU A 24 21.76 -2.46 -1.36
CA GLU A 24 22.39 -3.80 -1.40
C GLU A 24 22.80 -4.34 -0.01
N SER A 25 23.08 -3.46 0.96
CA SER A 25 23.55 -3.86 2.29
C SER A 25 23.17 -2.92 3.45
N SER A 26 22.18 -2.04 3.27
CA SER A 26 21.82 -1.04 4.32
C SER A 26 20.83 -1.57 5.36
N TYR A 27 20.25 -2.76 5.17
CA TYR A 27 19.31 -3.32 6.13
C TYR A 27 20.05 -3.83 7.36
N ASN A 28 19.75 -3.26 8.53
CA ASN A 28 20.22 -3.72 9.82
C ASN A 28 19.02 -3.94 10.75
N ASN A 29 19.25 -4.63 11.88
CA ASN A 29 18.25 -4.83 12.94
C ASN A 29 18.69 -4.16 14.26
N ALA A 30 19.67 -3.26 14.19
CA ALA A 30 20.11 -2.52 15.36
C ALA A 30 19.06 -1.46 15.69
N TYR A 31 18.83 -1.21 16.98
CA TYR A 31 17.98 -0.08 17.36
C TYR A 31 18.66 1.21 16.90
N PRO A 32 17.93 2.14 16.25
CA PRO A 32 18.48 3.43 15.87
C PRO A 32 18.96 4.16 17.12
N GLU A 33 20.14 4.76 17.03
CA GLU A 33 20.72 5.59 18.09
C GLU A 33 20.00 6.95 18.15
N ASN A 34 19.99 7.61 19.31
CA ASN A 34 19.21 8.83 19.57
C ASN A 34 19.59 10.04 18.67
N GLU A 35 20.57 9.90 17.77
CA GLU A 35 21.04 10.98 16.90
C GLU A 35 20.00 11.42 15.84
N ASP A 36 19.03 10.55 15.52
CA ASP A 36 17.97 10.85 14.53
C ASP A 36 16.65 11.34 15.17
N GLU A 37 16.61 11.51 16.51
CA GLU A 37 15.42 11.93 17.26
C GLU A 37 15.09 13.43 17.11
N GLY A 38 16.01 14.23 16.55
CA GLY A 38 15.86 15.69 16.48
C GLY A 38 15.04 16.21 15.30
N ARG A 39 14.70 15.37 14.32
CA ARG A 39 13.97 15.79 13.10
C ARG A 39 12.49 15.47 13.23
N GLU A 40 11.66 16.50 13.10
CA GLU A 40 10.21 16.32 13.05
C GLU A 40 9.83 15.48 11.81
N PRO A 41 8.97 14.45 11.96
CA PRO A 41 8.51 13.67 10.83
C PRO A 41 7.72 14.54 9.85
N PRO A 42 7.74 14.21 8.55
CA PRO A 42 6.94 14.93 7.58
C PRO A 42 5.45 14.84 7.92
N ALA A 43 4.71 15.91 7.60
CA ALA A 43 3.26 15.95 7.79
C ALA A 43 2.56 14.86 6.97
N PHE A 44 1.43 14.36 7.50
CA PHE A 44 0.64 13.33 6.83
C PHE A 44 0.08 13.84 5.49
N PRO A 45 0.36 13.18 4.36
CA PRO A 45 -0.18 13.61 3.07
C PRO A 45 -1.71 13.54 3.04
N PRO A 46 -2.43 14.60 2.62
CA PRO A 46 -3.90 14.63 2.62
C PRO A 46 -4.50 13.55 1.70
N HIS A 47 -3.80 13.19 0.63
CA HIS A 47 -4.22 12.14 -0.30
C HIS A 47 -4.44 10.77 0.38
N LEU A 48 -3.70 10.47 1.46
CA LEU A 48 -3.82 9.19 2.18
C LEU A 48 -4.98 9.16 3.19
N GLN A 49 -5.67 10.30 3.40
CA GLN A 49 -6.82 10.38 4.30
C GLN A 49 -8.08 9.75 3.69
N HIS A 50 -8.14 9.67 2.36
CA HIS A 50 -9.30 9.18 1.62
C HIS A 50 -9.00 7.78 1.06
N THR A 51 -9.63 6.76 1.62
CA THR A 51 -9.61 5.41 1.03
C THR A 51 -10.80 5.22 0.10
N LEU A 52 -10.53 4.59 -1.04
CA LEU A 52 -11.53 4.24 -2.07
C LEU A 52 -12.68 3.39 -1.50
N LEU A 53 -12.42 2.58 -0.47
CA LEU A 53 -13.41 1.71 0.17
C LEU A 53 -14.39 2.46 1.09
N ASN A 54 -14.09 3.71 1.46
CA ASN A 54 -14.97 4.52 2.31
C ASN A 54 -15.91 5.41 1.48
N HIS A 55 -15.81 5.39 0.14
CA HIS A 55 -16.75 6.12 -0.70
C HIS A 55 -18.09 5.40 -0.70
N PRO A 56 -19.23 6.12 -0.53
CA PRO A 56 -20.54 5.49 -0.61
C PRO A 56 -20.71 4.86 -2.00
N THR A 57 -20.77 3.54 -2.06
CA THR A 57 -21.15 2.84 -3.30
C THR A 57 -22.62 3.10 -3.55
N THR A 58 -22.98 3.44 -4.79
CA THR A 58 -24.36 3.32 -5.25
C THR A 58 -24.88 1.92 -4.91
N THR A 59 -26.16 1.80 -4.58
CA THR A 59 -26.83 0.60 -4.05
C THR A 59 -26.70 -0.66 -4.94
N ASP A 60 -26.10 -0.53 -6.12
CA ASP A 60 -25.80 -1.62 -7.03
C ASP A 60 -24.55 -2.40 -6.58
N PRO A 61 -24.68 -3.70 -6.23
CA PRO A 61 -23.55 -4.55 -5.88
C PRO A 61 -22.58 -4.82 -7.04
N CYS A 62 -22.92 -4.35 -8.25
CA CYS A 62 -22.10 -4.42 -9.46
C CYS A 62 -21.43 -3.06 -9.81
N ALA A 63 -21.64 -2.02 -9.01
CA ALA A 63 -21.05 -0.71 -9.27
C ALA A 63 -19.51 -0.81 -9.20
N SER A 64 -18.85 -0.45 -10.30
CA SER A 64 -17.40 -0.37 -10.34
C SER A 64 -16.90 0.72 -9.41
N LEU A 65 -15.89 0.41 -8.60
CA LEU A 65 -15.21 1.40 -7.77
C LEU A 65 -14.64 2.53 -8.66
N GLN A 66 -14.68 3.77 -8.17
CA GLN A 66 -14.07 4.89 -8.88
C GLN A 66 -12.56 4.62 -9.07
N PRO A 67 -11.94 5.08 -10.17
CA PRO A 67 -10.49 4.94 -10.34
C PRO A 67 -9.72 5.55 -9.16
N PRO A 68 -8.79 4.82 -8.52
CA PRO A 68 -7.99 5.35 -7.43
C PRO A 68 -7.00 6.41 -7.93
N GLN A 69 -6.59 7.32 -7.03
CA GLN A 69 -5.46 8.21 -7.29
C GLN A 69 -4.15 7.41 -7.28
N ASN A 70 -3.21 7.71 -8.18
CA ASN A 70 -1.95 6.95 -8.26
C ASN A 70 -1.14 6.97 -6.94
N VAL A 71 -1.24 8.07 -6.18
CA VAL A 71 -0.59 8.28 -4.88
C VAL A 71 -1.14 7.36 -3.79
N THR A 72 -2.34 6.79 -3.94
CA THR A 72 -2.92 5.88 -2.93
C THR A 72 -2.63 4.41 -3.20
N LEU A 73 -1.97 4.10 -4.32
CA LEU A 73 -1.58 2.73 -4.67
C LEU A 73 -0.44 2.24 -3.76
N ASN A 74 -0.44 0.95 -3.47
CA ASN A 74 0.55 0.27 -2.62
C ASN A 74 0.59 0.75 -1.15
N HIS A 75 -0.39 1.54 -0.71
CA HIS A 75 -0.57 1.90 0.70
C HIS A 75 -1.49 0.90 1.42
N LEU A 76 -1.10 0.51 2.64
CA LEU A 76 -1.89 -0.37 3.50
C LEU A 76 -2.97 0.44 4.24
N TYR A 77 -4.21 -0.01 4.12
CA TYR A 77 -5.35 0.48 4.87
C TYR A 77 -5.77 -0.54 5.92
N ILE A 78 -6.12 -0.05 7.11
CA ILE A 78 -6.62 -0.89 8.20
C ILE A 78 -7.97 -0.32 8.61
N GLU A 79 -8.98 -1.19 8.67
CA GLU A 79 -10.30 -0.78 9.15
C GLU A 79 -10.21 -0.33 10.61
N ASN A 80 -10.73 0.86 10.91
CA ASN A 80 -10.77 1.36 12.28
C ASN A 80 -12.06 0.92 12.99
N ARG A 81 -12.04 -0.26 13.63
CA ARG A 81 -13.12 -0.77 14.51
C ARG A 81 -12.81 -0.55 16.01
N GLU A 82 -13.80 -0.40 16.87
CA GLU A 82 -13.49 -0.40 18.31
C GLU A 82 -13.15 -1.82 18.80
N PRO A 83 -12.20 -1.98 19.75
CA PRO A 83 -11.93 -3.27 20.38
C PRO A 83 -13.10 -3.71 21.29
N PRO A 84 -13.28 -5.03 21.55
CA PRO A 84 -12.43 -6.15 21.15
C PRO A 84 -12.71 -6.65 19.72
N ARG A 85 -11.67 -6.74 18.88
CA ARG A 85 -11.78 -7.25 17.51
C ARG A 85 -11.33 -8.71 17.43
N SER A 86 -12.16 -9.60 16.89
CA SER A 86 -11.77 -10.99 16.57
C SER A 86 -11.05 -11.11 15.22
N VAL A 87 -11.20 -10.11 14.35
CA VAL A 87 -10.66 -10.06 13.00
C VAL A 87 -10.18 -8.64 12.70
N VAL A 88 -9.08 -8.53 11.94
CA VAL A 88 -8.59 -7.29 11.35
C VAL A 88 -8.79 -7.36 9.84
N ALA A 89 -9.43 -6.33 9.28
CA ALA A 89 -9.53 -6.14 7.84
C ALA A 89 -8.38 -5.25 7.34
N LEU A 90 -7.60 -5.77 6.40
CA LEU A 90 -6.48 -5.10 5.76
C LEU A 90 -6.83 -4.87 4.28
N GLY A 91 -6.64 -3.65 3.79
CA GLY A 91 -6.91 -3.27 2.40
C GLY A 91 -5.65 -2.78 1.70
N VAL A 92 -5.45 -3.13 0.44
CA VAL A 92 -4.41 -2.55 -0.42
C VAL A 92 -4.92 -2.45 -1.86
N THR A 93 -4.55 -1.38 -2.56
CA THR A 93 -4.85 -1.22 -3.99
C THR A 93 -3.56 -1.29 -4.78
N HIS A 94 -3.51 -2.18 -5.77
CA HIS A 94 -2.36 -2.38 -6.65
C HIS A 94 -2.75 -2.20 -8.11
N ARG A 95 -1.81 -1.75 -8.94
CA ARG A 95 -2.01 -1.60 -10.39
C ARG A 95 -1.50 -2.84 -11.11
N PHE A 96 -2.40 -3.57 -11.77
CA PHE A 96 -2.06 -4.65 -12.68
C PHE A 96 -2.23 -4.20 -14.14
N ARG A 97 -1.12 -3.93 -14.82
CA ARG A 97 -1.09 -3.30 -16.16
C ARG A 97 -1.86 -1.98 -16.17
N SER A 98 -2.96 -1.90 -16.91
CA SER A 98 -3.84 -0.73 -17.03
C SER A 98 -5.08 -0.80 -16.14
N LYS A 99 -5.14 -1.75 -15.20
CA LYS A 99 -6.27 -1.96 -14.28
C LYS A 99 -5.81 -1.84 -12.82
N PHE A 100 -6.77 -1.52 -11.96
CA PHE A 100 -6.55 -1.42 -10.51
C PHE A 100 -7.28 -2.56 -9.81
N VAL A 101 -6.63 -3.15 -8.82
CA VAL A 101 -7.16 -4.26 -8.02
C VAL A 101 -7.06 -3.86 -6.56
N THR A 102 -8.19 -3.79 -5.88
CA THR A 102 -8.24 -3.59 -4.42
C THR A 102 -8.50 -4.94 -3.76
N VAL A 103 -7.57 -5.36 -2.90
CA VAL A 103 -7.65 -6.61 -2.14
C VAL A 103 -8.00 -6.27 -0.70
N VAL A 104 -8.96 -7.00 -0.13
CA VAL A 104 -9.31 -6.92 1.29
C VAL A 104 -9.07 -8.29 1.94
N LEU A 105 -8.13 -8.35 2.88
CA LEU A 105 -7.79 -9.53 3.66
C LEU A 105 -8.40 -9.42 5.06
N TYR A 106 -9.21 -10.41 5.43
CA TYR A 106 -9.72 -10.58 6.77
C TYR A 106 -8.84 -11.57 7.53
N LYS A 107 -8.08 -11.08 8.51
CA LYS A 107 -7.15 -11.90 9.30
C LYS A 107 -7.65 -12.01 10.76
N PRO A 108 -7.90 -13.23 11.28
CA PRO A 108 -8.21 -13.42 12.69
C PRO A 108 -7.09 -12.93 13.61
N VAL A 109 -7.46 -12.31 14.73
CA VAL A 109 -6.51 -11.91 15.78
C VAL A 109 -6.58 -12.93 16.91
N PRO A 110 -5.47 -13.57 17.29
CA PRO A 110 -5.44 -14.48 18.43
C PRO A 110 -5.90 -13.75 19.69
N ARG A 111 -6.88 -14.31 20.40
CA ARG A 111 -7.22 -13.85 21.74
C ARG A 111 -6.15 -14.39 22.68
N ARG A 112 -5.35 -13.50 23.27
CA ARG A 112 -4.48 -13.82 24.40
C ARG A 112 -5.24 -13.64 25.70
#